data_AF-A0A261GHH9-F1
#
_entry.id   AF-A0A261GHH9-F1
#
_cell.length_a   1.000
_cell.length_b   1.000
_cell.length_c   1.000
_cell.angle_alpha   90.00
_cell.angle_beta   90.00
_cell.angle_gamma   90.00
#
_symmetry.space_group_name_H-M   'P 1'
#
loop_
_entity.id
_entity.type
_entity.pdbx_description
1 polymer ?
#
loop_
_entity_poly.entity_id
_entity_poly.type
_entity_poly.pdbx_seq_one_letter_code
_entity_poly.pdbx_strand_id
1 'polypeptide(L)'
;MSHPEIDNRTPFAAEALPHNDENFRPVYTVLLKATYDIVDTGQLRLAEEQPPLLLAGEYYGDPETTSLKYEPECTLTKQATDVVLIGHAYPESPQHRQTKVGIRIGPIQKTAMVFGDRVWENGINPTASFPQPFEKIPLIWENAFGGQDLRVENPDRPSFEARNPIGKGYADKKQPFPEGLPLPNIENPDHLIQHWQDRPPPCGFGFVSPHWSPRSEYAGTYDEHWDTKRKPLLPKDFNRAFFNAADSGLQVPGYLQGDEEVIIVNASERGRLAFQLPGLPAPVFQMKFHFRDDVVAGTNLDTVIVNTDDHQLIMFWRALVPTPRGHLDLAELNIKIPGAQVLQPKKKAS
;
A
#
# COMPACT_ATOMS: atom_id res chain seq x y z
N MET A 1 20.08 -27.96 1.54
CA MET A 1 19.55 -27.48 0.25
C MET A 1 20.15 -26.11 0.04
N SER A 2 20.97 -25.93 -0.99
CA SER A 2 21.68 -24.66 -1.20
C SER A 2 20.68 -23.61 -1.67
N HIS A 3 20.34 -22.67 -0.78
CA HIS A 3 19.77 -21.40 -1.19
C HIS A 3 20.78 -20.71 -2.13
N PRO A 4 20.31 -19.90 -3.10
CA PRO A 4 21.21 -19.17 -3.98
C PRO A 4 22.15 -18.29 -3.17
N GLU A 5 23.41 -18.22 -3.57
CA GLU A 5 24.36 -17.26 -2.99
C GLU A 5 23.96 -15.85 -3.44
N ILE A 6 23.75 -14.93 -2.49
CA ILE A 6 23.36 -13.55 -2.79
C ILE A 6 24.58 -12.63 -2.61
N ASP A 7 25.14 -12.14 -3.72
CA ASP A 7 26.13 -11.07 -3.77
C ASP A 7 25.42 -9.72 -3.98
N ASN A 8 25.00 -9.12 -2.87
CA ASN A 8 24.38 -7.80 -2.87
C ASN A 8 25.44 -6.69 -2.77
N ARG A 9 25.74 -6.04 -3.90
CA ARG A 9 26.72 -4.94 -3.97
C ARG A 9 26.08 -3.55 -3.79
N THR A 10 24.94 -3.51 -3.12
CA THR A 10 24.20 -2.30 -2.78
C THR A 10 24.06 -2.20 -1.25
N PRO A 11 23.80 -1.01 -0.69
CA PRO A 11 23.54 -0.86 0.74
C PRO A 11 22.16 -1.40 1.13
N PHE A 12 21.29 -1.66 0.15
CA PHE A 12 19.86 -1.91 0.32
C PHE A 12 19.56 -3.34 0.73
N ALA A 13 18.42 -3.57 1.38
CA ALA A 13 17.96 -4.92 1.66
C ALA A 13 17.51 -5.59 0.36
N ALA A 14 17.81 -6.88 0.19
CA ALA A 14 17.45 -7.60 -1.01
C ALA A 14 17.21 -9.09 -0.75
N GLU A 15 16.29 -9.67 -1.52
CA GLU A 15 15.85 -11.06 -1.36
C GLU A 15 15.55 -11.72 -2.71
N ALA A 16 15.74 -13.04 -2.76
CA ALA A 16 15.26 -13.90 -3.84
C ALA A 16 14.26 -14.92 -3.30
N LEU A 17 12.98 -14.69 -3.58
CA LEU A 17 11.88 -15.47 -3.06
C LEU A 17 11.41 -16.50 -4.10
N PRO A 18 11.53 -17.80 -3.84
CA PRO A 18 11.02 -18.83 -4.74
C PRO A 18 9.49 -18.86 -4.67
N HIS A 19 8.83 -18.78 -5.83
CA HIS A 19 7.38 -18.83 -5.97
C HIS A 19 6.97 -19.74 -7.12
N ASN A 20 5.71 -20.17 -7.15
CA ASN A 20 5.13 -20.73 -8.36
C ASN A 20 4.13 -19.72 -8.95
N ASP A 21 4.17 -19.54 -10.26
CA ASP A 21 3.16 -18.73 -10.95
C ASP A 21 1.79 -19.42 -10.97
N GLU A 22 0.80 -18.77 -11.57
CA GLU A 22 -0.58 -19.24 -11.67
C GLU A 22 -0.72 -20.58 -12.44
N ASN A 23 0.32 -20.99 -13.16
CA ASN A 23 0.41 -22.22 -13.93
C ASN A 23 1.40 -23.23 -13.31
N PHE A 24 1.78 -23.03 -12.04
CA PHE A 24 2.74 -23.87 -11.32
C PHE A 24 4.14 -23.89 -11.95
N ARG A 25 4.49 -22.85 -12.70
CA ARG A 25 5.84 -22.71 -13.23
C ARG A 25 6.72 -22.16 -12.12
N PRO A 26 7.87 -22.79 -11.82
CA PRO A 26 8.78 -22.26 -10.83
C PRO A 26 9.34 -20.92 -11.31
N VAL A 27 9.27 -19.91 -10.45
CA VAL A 27 9.79 -18.57 -10.68
C VAL A 27 10.51 -18.07 -9.43
N TYR A 28 11.33 -17.04 -9.58
CA TYR A 28 11.84 -16.23 -8.48
C TYR A 28 11.28 -14.82 -8.57
N THR A 29 10.85 -14.30 -7.43
CA THR A 29 10.67 -12.87 -7.24
C THR A 29 11.93 -12.34 -6.60
N VAL A 30 12.65 -11.49 -7.33
CA VAL A 30 13.83 -10.80 -6.82
C VAL A 30 13.45 -9.37 -6.44
N LEU A 31 13.89 -8.95 -5.26
CA LEU A 31 13.47 -7.71 -4.62
C LEU A 31 14.66 -6.94 -4.08
N LEU A 32 14.59 -5.62 -4.22
CA LEU A 32 15.47 -4.67 -3.55
C LEU A 32 14.62 -3.61 -2.87
N LYS A 33 14.84 -3.41 -1.58
CA LYS A 33 14.17 -2.44 -0.71
C LYS A 33 15.17 -1.38 -0.28
N ALA A 34 14.93 -0.14 -0.70
CA ALA A 34 15.72 1.01 -0.30
C ALA A 34 14.95 1.89 0.67
N THR A 35 15.60 2.28 1.76
CA THR A 35 15.05 3.20 2.76
C THR A 35 15.88 4.49 2.80
N TYR A 36 15.20 5.62 2.78
CA TYR A 36 15.79 6.96 2.90
C TYR A 36 15.13 7.71 4.05
N ASP A 37 15.92 8.48 4.80
CA ASP A 37 15.42 9.46 5.75
C ASP A 37 14.97 10.72 5.00
N ILE A 38 13.80 11.23 5.35
CA ILE A 38 13.30 12.55 4.97
C ILE A 38 13.84 13.53 6.02
N VAL A 39 14.94 14.20 5.71
CA VAL A 39 15.67 15.05 6.66
C VAL A 39 14.94 16.38 6.88
N ASP A 40 14.48 16.98 5.79
CA ASP A 40 13.70 18.23 5.76
C ASP A 40 12.93 18.30 4.44
N THR A 41 12.15 19.36 4.21
CA THR A 41 11.61 19.64 2.88
C THR A 41 12.76 19.75 1.87
N GLY A 42 12.71 18.94 0.82
CA GLY A 42 13.67 18.96 -0.29
C GLY A 42 14.86 18.04 -0.13
N GLN A 43 15.07 17.42 1.03
CA GLN A 43 16.28 16.63 1.28
C GLN A 43 16.00 15.21 1.74
N LEU A 44 16.42 14.25 0.91
CA LEU A 44 16.52 12.84 1.26
C LEU A 44 17.97 12.50 1.61
N ARG A 45 18.13 11.57 2.55
CA ARG A 45 19.42 10.96 2.89
C ARG A 45 19.24 9.45 2.93
N LEU A 46 20.21 8.69 2.44
CA LEU A 46 20.21 7.23 2.61
C LEU A 46 20.11 6.91 4.10
N ALA A 47 19.12 6.10 4.49
CA ALA A 47 18.95 5.71 5.88
C ALA A 47 20.15 4.87 6.32
N GLU A 48 20.62 5.12 7.55
CA GLU A 48 21.79 4.41 8.07
C GLU A 48 21.52 2.91 8.22
N GLU A 49 20.32 2.57 8.69
CA GLU A 49 19.83 1.21 8.77
C GLU A 49 18.91 0.93 7.58
N GLN A 50 19.06 -0.25 7.00
CA GLN A 50 18.22 -0.74 5.91
C GLN A 50 17.44 -1.95 6.45
N PRO A 51 16.21 -1.75 6.94
CA PRO A 51 15.42 -2.83 7.51
C PRO A 51 15.20 -3.98 6.52
N PRO A 52 15.15 -5.23 6.98
CA PRO A 52 14.85 -6.37 6.12
C PRO A 52 13.43 -6.28 5.55
N LEU A 53 13.11 -7.21 4.65
CA LEU A 53 11.77 -7.29 4.10
C LEU A 53 10.75 -7.75 5.15
N LEU A 54 9.59 -7.10 5.19
CA LEU A 54 8.44 -7.50 5.99
C LEU A 54 7.60 -8.53 5.23
N LEU A 55 8.06 -9.78 5.20
CA LEU A 55 7.42 -10.85 4.41
C LEU A 55 5.95 -11.08 4.79
N ALA A 56 5.58 -10.88 6.05
CA ALA A 56 4.20 -11.04 6.54
C ALA A 56 3.37 -9.73 6.51
N GLY A 57 3.99 -8.60 6.16
CA GLY A 57 3.38 -7.29 6.34
C GLY A 57 3.22 -6.89 7.82
N GLU A 58 2.47 -5.83 8.06
CA GLU A 58 2.19 -5.29 9.39
C GLU A 58 0.81 -4.62 9.39
N TYR A 59 0.00 -4.90 10.42
CA TYR A 59 -1.27 -4.22 10.68
C TYR A 59 -1.07 -3.10 11.71
N TYR A 60 -1.93 -2.08 11.71
CA TYR A 60 -1.91 -1.06 12.77
C TYR A 60 -2.23 -1.62 14.16
N GLY A 61 -2.95 -2.74 14.22
CA GLY A 61 -3.27 -3.45 15.45
C GLY A 61 -3.78 -4.86 15.15
N ASP A 62 -4.95 -5.20 15.67
CA ASP A 62 -5.58 -6.50 15.43
C ASP A 62 -6.00 -6.64 13.95
N PRO A 63 -5.55 -7.68 13.22
CA PRO A 63 -5.91 -7.90 11.82
C PRO A 63 -7.41 -8.01 11.53
N GLU A 64 -8.25 -8.34 12.52
CA GLU A 64 -9.70 -8.45 12.34
C GLU A 64 -10.39 -7.08 12.35
N THR A 65 -9.77 -6.08 12.99
CA THR A 65 -10.41 -4.77 13.22
C THR A 65 -9.60 -3.59 12.71
N THR A 66 -8.37 -3.82 12.24
CA THR A 66 -7.47 -2.77 11.77
C THR A 66 -6.95 -3.00 10.36
N SER A 67 -6.55 -1.91 9.70
CA SER A 67 -5.99 -1.95 8.34
C SER A 67 -4.51 -2.32 8.32
N LEU A 68 -4.04 -2.73 7.14
CA LEU A 68 -2.62 -2.95 6.87
C LEU A 68 -1.87 -1.62 6.87
N LYS A 69 -0.84 -1.52 7.72
CA LYS A 69 0.16 -0.46 7.69
C LYS A 69 1.19 -0.73 6.58
N TYR A 70 1.68 -1.96 6.51
CA TYR A 70 2.58 -2.45 5.46
C TYR A 70 2.02 -3.73 4.83
N GLU A 71 1.84 -3.74 3.51
CA GLU A 71 1.47 -4.95 2.77
C GLU A 71 2.59 -5.99 2.85
N PRO A 72 2.28 -7.31 2.88
CA PRO A 72 3.27 -8.36 2.71
C PRO A 72 4.23 -8.12 1.52
N GLU A 73 5.52 -7.98 1.82
CA GLU A 73 6.52 -7.58 0.82
C GLU A 73 6.95 -8.75 -0.10
N CYS A 74 6.37 -9.94 0.10
CA CYS A 74 6.66 -11.16 -0.63
C CYS A 74 5.83 -11.39 -1.90
N THR A 75 4.98 -10.44 -2.31
CA THR A 75 4.09 -10.63 -3.47
C THR A 75 4.85 -10.96 -4.77
N LEU A 76 4.22 -11.74 -5.65
CA LEU A 76 4.81 -12.29 -6.86
C LEU A 76 5.33 -11.18 -7.81
N THR A 77 4.47 -10.21 -8.11
CA THR A 77 4.72 -9.11 -9.04
C THR A 77 3.67 -8.02 -8.83
N LYS A 78 3.94 -6.79 -9.25
CA LYS A 78 2.95 -5.72 -9.34
C LYS A 78 2.95 -5.15 -10.76
N GLN A 79 1.78 -4.84 -11.31
CA GLN A 79 1.64 -4.37 -12.70
C GLN A 79 1.73 -2.85 -12.83
N ALA A 80 1.78 -2.16 -11.71
CA ALA A 80 1.87 -0.71 -11.57
C ALA A 80 2.68 -0.34 -10.32
N THR A 81 3.18 0.89 -10.23
CA THR A 81 3.71 1.41 -8.97
C THR A 81 2.57 1.73 -8.00
N ASP A 82 2.58 1.08 -6.84
CA ASP A 82 1.78 1.46 -5.70
C ASP A 82 2.43 2.65 -4.98
N VAL A 83 1.65 3.70 -4.71
CA VAL A 83 2.06 4.81 -3.85
C VAL A 83 1.26 4.76 -2.57
N VAL A 84 1.94 4.88 -1.44
CA VAL A 84 1.31 4.86 -0.12
C VAL A 84 1.81 6.02 0.72
N LEU A 85 0.89 6.69 1.41
CA LEU A 85 1.21 7.71 2.40
C LEU A 85 0.74 7.23 3.78
N ILE A 86 1.71 7.02 4.67
CA ILE A 86 1.49 6.66 6.07
C ILE A 86 1.73 7.90 6.90
N GLY A 87 0.74 8.28 7.71
CA GLY A 87 0.88 9.42 8.60
C GLY A 87 -0.42 9.92 9.19
N HIS A 88 -0.41 11.19 9.57
CA HIS A 88 -1.55 11.89 10.14
C HIS A 88 -1.87 13.16 9.36
N ALA A 89 -3.15 13.52 9.31
CA ALA A 89 -3.63 14.83 8.89
C ALA A 89 -3.42 15.87 9.99
N TYR A 90 -2.92 17.05 9.63
CA TYR A 90 -2.71 18.17 10.54
C TYR A 90 -3.56 19.37 10.11
N PRO A 91 -4.19 20.09 11.06
CA PRO A 91 -4.91 21.31 10.74
C PRO A 91 -3.91 22.42 10.36
N GLU A 92 -4.25 23.24 9.35
CA GLU A 92 -3.38 24.37 8.95
C GLU A 92 -3.24 25.44 10.04
N SER A 93 -4.19 25.48 10.98
CA SER A 93 -4.19 26.35 12.15
C SER A 93 -4.90 25.63 13.31
N PRO A 94 -4.52 25.85 14.59
CA PRO A 94 -5.19 25.25 15.75
C PRO A 94 -6.70 25.51 15.84
N GLN A 95 -7.23 26.49 15.10
CA GLN A 95 -8.66 26.82 15.05
C GLN A 95 -9.43 26.03 13.99
N HIS A 96 -8.73 25.47 12.99
CA HIS A 96 -9.35 24.71 11.92
C HIS A 96 -9.84 23.36 12.44
N ARG A 97 -11.10 23.04 12.12
CA ARG A 97 -11.79 21.78 12.46
C ARG A 97 -11.87 20.82 11.27
N GLN A 98 -11.30 21.24 10.15
CA GLN A 98 -11.12 20.45 8.94
C GLN A 98 -9.86 20.90 8.20
N THR A 99 -9.28 20.03 7.39
CA THR A 99 -8.06 20.31 6.61
C THR A 99 -8.06 19.51 5.32
N LYS A 100 -7.46 20.06 4.26
CA LYS A 100 -7.26 19.30 3.02
C LYS A 100 -5.91 18.62 3.07
N VAL A 101 -5.89 17.30 2.95
CA VAL A 101 -4.67 16.48 2.85
C VAL A 101 -4.44 16.08 1.40
N GLY A 102 -3.19 15.94 0.99
CA GLY A 102 -2.90 15.38 -0.32
C GLY A 102 -1.46 14.97 -0.54
N ILE A 103 -1.30 14.09 -1.52
CA ILE A 103 -0.02 13.66 -2.08
C ILE A 103 -0.07 13.81 -3.60
N ARG A 104 1.02 14.29 -4.19
CA ARG A 104 1.28 14.26 -5.63
C ARG A 104 2.64 13.62 -5.84
N ILE A 105 2.71 12.66 -6.77
CA ILE A 105 3.95 12.03 -7.19
C ILE A 105 3.88 11.67 -8.67
N GLY A 106 4.82 12.21 -9.45
CA GLY A 106 4.81 12.03 -10.90
C GLY A 106 3.46 12.40 -11.52
N PRO A 107 2.80 11.47 -12.26
CA PRO A 107 1.54 11.75 -12.96
C PRO A 107 0.29 11.66 -12.07
N ILE A 108 0.39 11.17 -10.83
CA ILE A 108 -0.76 10.96 -9.96
C ILE A 108 -0.86 12.01 -8.86
N GLN A 109 -2.09 12.32 -8.46
CA GLN A 109 -2.39 13.14 -7.30
C GLN A 109 -3.63 12.58 -6.60
N LYS A 110 -3.61 12.61 -5.26
CA LYS A 110 -4.78 12.28 -4.44
C LYS A 110 -4.94 13.30 -3.33
N THR A 111 -6.18 13.70 -3.10
CA THR A 111 -6.53 14.61 -2.00
C THR A 111 -7.74 14.09 -1.23
N ALA A 112 -7.80 14.41 0.06
CA ALA A 112 -8.94 14.13 0.93
C ALA A 112 -9.29 15.38 1.75
N MET A 113 -10.57 15.52 2.11
CA MET A 113 -10.97 16.43 3.18
C MET A 113 -10.97 15.64 4.48
N VAL A 114 -10.24 16.13 5.48
CA VAL A 114 -10.18 15.52 6.81
C VAL A 114 -10.89 16.41 7.81
N PHE A 115 -11.86 15.85 8.52
CA PHE A 115 -12.64 16.52 9.55
C PHE A 115 -12.26 16.00 10.93
N GLY A 116 -12.39 16.84 11.96
CA GLY A 116 -12.46 16.34 13.33
C GLY A 116 -13.70 15.47 13.55
N ASP A 117 -13.78 14.86 14.73
CA ASP A 117 -14.85 13.91 15.02
C ASP A 117 -16.24 14.52 14.88
N ARG A 118 -17.13 13.75 14.26
CA ARG A 118 -18.51 14.10 13.97
C ARG A 118 -19.40 12.90 14.20
N VAL A 119 -20.65 13.18 14.59
CA VAL A 119 -21.71 12.19 14.70
C VAL A 119 -22.96 12.71 14.01
N TRP A 120 -23.85 11.81 13.64
CA TRP A 120 -25.20 12.17 13.25
C TRP A 120 -26.05 12.45 14.49
N GLU A 121 -26.61 13.65 14.56
CA GLU A 121 -27.51 14.08 15.63
C GLU A 121 -28.96 13.63 15.34
N ASN A 122 -29.67 13.24 16.39
CA ASN A 122 -30.99 12.60 16.29
C ASN A 122 -32.08 13.59 15.84
N GLY A 123 -33.03 13.11 15.02
CA GLY A 123 -34.13 13.91 14.48
C GLY A 123 -34.84 13.23 13.32
N ILE A 124 -35.97 13.80 12.87
CA ILE A 124 -36.72 13.31 11.70
C ILE A 124 -35.82 13.31 10.45
N ASN A 125 -34.93 14.29 10.35
CA ASN A 125 -33.84 14.37 9.38
C ASN A 125 -32.53 14.52 10.14
N PRO A 126 -31.76 13.43 10.38
CA PRO A 126 -30.49 13.49 11.07
C PRO A 126 -29.53 14.46 10.39
N THR A 127 -28.86 15.30 11.18
CA THR A 127 -27.87 16.27 10.71
C THR A 127 -26.50 15.94 11.28
N ALA A 128 -25.44 16.18 10.51
CA ALA A 128 -24.09 16.02 11.03
C ALA A 128 -23.79 17.10 12.07
N SER A 129 -23.19 16.71 13.20
CA SER A 129 -22.66 17.64 14.19
C SER A 129 -21.54 18.49 13.57
N PHE A 130 -21.25 19.65 14.19
CA PHE A 130 -20.04 20.39 13.86
C PHE A 130 -18.80 19.53 14.16
N PRO A 131 -17.75 19.55 13.31
CA PRO A 131 -16.54 18.82 13.60
C PRO A 131 -15.85 19.34 14.86
N GLN A 132 -15.40 18.43 15.71
CA GLN A 132 -14.62 18.79 16.89
C GLN A 132 -13.24 19.32 16.50
N PRO A 133 -12.58 20.15 17.33
CA PRO A 133 -11.18 20.49 17.12
C PRO A 133 -10.32 19.24 17.21
N PHE A 134 -9.25 19.18 16.44
CA PHE A 134 -8.30 18.06 16.49
C PHE A 134 -6.87 18.59 16.37
N GLU A 135 -5.92 17.89 17.01
CA GLU A 135 -4.49 18.15 16.84
C GLU A 135 -3.98 17.43 15.57
N LYS A 136 -4.33 16.16 15.42
CA LYS A 136 -4.06 15.35 14.25
C LYS A 136 -5.06 14.20 14.11
N ILE A 137 -5.28 13.72 12.89
CA ILE A 137 -6.14 12.55 12.61
C ILE A 137 -5.34 11.50 11.83
N PRO A 138 -5.25 10.23 12.27
CA PRO A 138 -4.56 9.19 11.53
C PRO A 138 -5.15 8.96 10.13
N LEU A 139 -4.29 8.85 9.11
CA LEU A 139 -4.69 8.57 7.72
C LEU A 139 -4.87 7.07 7.48
N ILE A 140 -5.75 6.46 8.27
CA ILE A 140 -6.06 5.02 8.25
C ILE A 140 -7.49 4.75 7.75
N TRP A 141 -7.77 3.53 7.29
CA TRP A 141 -9.06 3.17 6.68
C TRP A 141 -10.25 3.19 7.65
N GLU A 142 -9.99 2.97 8.93
CA GLU A 142 -10.93 3.04 10.04
C GLU A 142 -11.55 4.45 10.17
N ASN A 143 -10.83 5.46 9.68
CA ASN A 143 -11.29 6.85 9.64
C ASN A 143 -11.98 7.23 8.32
N ALA A 144 -12.02 6.35 7.33
CA ALA A 144 -12.72 6.56 6.06
C ALA A 144 -14.13 5.95 6.09
N PHE A 145 -14.97 6.34 5.12
CA PHE A 145 -16.32 5.78 4.99
C PHE A 145 -16.27 4.26 4.87
N GLY A 146 -17.12 3.56 5.63
CA GLY A 146 -17.19 2.12 5.59
C GLY A 146 -17.77 1.51 6.86
N GLY A 147 -17.49 0.24 7.08
CA GLY A 147 -17.93 -0.51 8.25
C GLY A 147 -19.00 -1.54 7.95
N GLN A 148 -19.50 -2.16 9.02
CA GLN A 148 -20.56 -3.17 9.00
C GLN A 148 -21.73 -2.71 9.88
N ASP A 149 -22.95 -3.11 9.51
CA ASP A 149 -24.13 -2.92 10.35
C ASP A 149 -24.53 -4.23 11.01
N LEU A 150 -24.08 -4.41 12.25
CA LEU A 150 -24.30 -5.63 13.04
C LEU A 150 -25.76 -5.85 13.45
N ARG A 151 -26.66 -4.88 13.22
CA ARG A 151 -28.11 -5.04 13.47
C ARG A 151 -28.78 -5.93 12.42
N VAL A 152 -28.08 -6.24 11.33
CA VAL A 152 -28.54 -7.19 10.31
C VAL A 152 -28.00 -8.58 10.65
N GLU A 153 -28.82 -9.39 11.32
CA GLU A 153 -28.43 -10.74 11.78
C GLU A 153 -28.58 -11.85 10.72
N ASN A 154 -28.58 -11.52 9.42
CA ASN A 154 -28.72 -12.51 8.34
C ASN A 154 -27.34 -12.95 7.81
N PRO A 155 -26.88 -14.19 8.09
CA PRO A 155 -25.57 -14.66 7.64
C PRO A 155 -25.44 -14.76 6.11
N ASP A 156 -26.54 -15.00 5.39
CA ASP A 156 -26.56 -15.07 3.92
C ASP A 156 -26.56 -13.68 3.27
N ARG A 157 -26.77 -12.63 4.08
CA ARG A 157 -26.83 -11.25 3.62
C ARG A 157 -26.21 -10.29 4.65
N PRO A 158 -24.89 -10.42 4.91
CA PRO A 158 -24.19 -9.47 5.76
C PRO A 158 -24.30 -8.05 5.18
N SER A 159 -24.47 -7.07 6.06
CA SER A 159 -24.59 -5.66 5.66
C SER A 159 -23.30 -4.92 5.98
N PHE A 160 -22.52 -4.62 4.95
CA PHE A 160 -21.24 -3.94 5.09
C PHE A 160 -20.82 -3.21 3.81
N GLU A 161 -19.87 -2.31 3.95
CA GLU A 161 -19.18 -1.65 2.82
C GLU A 161 -17.97 -2.50 2.40
N ALA A 162 -18.10 -3.27 1.31
CA ALA A 162 -17.06 -4.19 0.86
C ALA A 162 -15.73 -3.52 0.47
N ARG A 163 -15.76 -2.23 0.12
CA ARG A 163 -14.56 -1.45 -0.22
C ARG A 163 -13.75 -1.05 1.03
N ASN A 164 -14.39 -1.00 2.19
CA ASN A 164 -13.76 -0.69 3.48
C ASN A 164 -14.60 -1.27 4.64
N PRO A 165 -14.51 -2.58 4.91
CA PRO A 165 -15.35 -3.25 5.90
C PRO A 165 -15.09 -2.83 7.34
N ILE A 166 -13.94 -2.23 7.64
CA ILE A 166 -13.54 -1.79 8.99
C ILE A 166 -13.67 -0.27 9.18
N GLY A 167 -14.15 0.45 8.16
CA GLY A 167 -14.38 1.88 8.23
C GLY A 167 -15.52 2.26 9.18
N LYS A 168 -15.93 3.52 9.13
CA LYS A 168 -17.07 4.02 9.91
C LYS A 168 -18.05 4.86 9.09
N GLY A 169 -19.27 4.98 9.61
CA GLY A 169 -20.36 5.73 8.99
C GLY A 169 -21.29 4.91 8.10
N TYR A 170 -21.06 3.60 7.94
CA TYR A 170 -22.01 2.70 7.29
C TYR A 170 -23.13 2.28 8.25
N ALA A 171 -24.38 2.36 7.80
CA ALA A 171 -25.56 1.81 8.46
C ALA A 171 -26.58 1.36 7.40
N ASP A 172 -27.11 0.14 7.48
CA ASP A 172 -28.05 -0.39 6.49
C ASP A 172 -29.29 0.51 6.36
N LYS A 173 -29.66 0.87 5.12
CA LYS A 173 -30.81 1.75 4.84
C LYS A 173 -32.15 1.12 5.20
N LYS A 174 -32.21 -0.20 5.34
CA LYS A 174 -33.39 -0.95 5.75
C LYS A 174 -33.57 -0.98 7.26
N GLN A 175 -32.52 -0.62 8.01
CA GLN A 175 -32.59 -0.48 9.45
C GLN A 175 -32.96 0.96 9.84
N PRO A 176 -33.58 1.18 11.01
CA PRO A 176 -33.76 2.51 11.55
C PRO A 176 -32.42 3.25 11.68
N PHE A 177 -32.46 4.58 11.64
CA PHE A 177 -31.27 5.41 11.87
C PHE A 177 -30.62 5.03 13.23
N PRO A 178 -29.34 4.64 13.26
CA PRO A 178 -28.63 4.41 14.51
C PRO A 178 -28.27 5.75 15.16
N GLU A 179 -28.77 5.97 16.38
CA GLU A 179 -28.43 7.17 17.16
C GLU A 179 -26.92 7.23 17.42
N GLY A 180 -26.33 8.41 17.21
CA GLY A 180 -24.90 8.63 17.43
C GLY A 180 -23.99 7.96 16.40
N LEU A 181 -24.50 7.57 15.23
CA LEU A 181 -23.68 7.03 14.13
C LEU A 181 -22.52 7.99 13.83
N PRO A 182 -21.25 7.56 13.98
CA PRO A 182 -20.11 8.42 13.67
C PRO A 182 -20.04 8.70 12.17
N LEU A 183 -19.58 9.89 11.80
CA LEU A 183 -19.14 10.16 10.43
C LEU A 183 -17.65 9.80 10.29
N PRO A 184 -17.20 9.39 9.09
CA PRO A 184 -15.78 9.25 8.82
C PRO A 184 -15.06 10.59 8.97
N ASN A 185 -13.80 10.57 9.36
CA ASN A 185 -12.97 11.77 9.36
C ASN A 185 -12.45 12.06 7.95
N ILE A 186 -12.15 11.03 7.15
CA ILE A 186 -11.55 11.15 5.83
C ILE A 186 -12.62 10.97 4.77
N GLU A 187 -12.89 12.05 4.02
CA GLU A 187 -13.86 12.06 2.93
C GLU A 187 -13.20 12.43 1.60
N ASN A 188 -13.74 11.88 0.51
CA ASN A 188 -13.40 12.34 -0.83
C ASN A 188 -13.99 13.75 -1.04
N PRO A 189 -13.18 14.77 -1.39
CA PRO A 189 -13.66 16.14 -1.57
C PRO A 189 -14.74 16.29 -2.66
N ASP A 190 -14.77 15.39 -3.64
CA ASP A 190 -15.77 15.41 -4.73
C ASP A 190 -17.08 14.70 -4.34
N HIS A 191 -17.08 13.98 -3.21
CA HIS A 191 -18.21 13.17 -2.73
C HIS A 191 -18.39 13.31 -1.21
N LEU A 192 -18.47 14.55 -0.72
CA LEU A 192 -18.73 14.82 0.70
C LEU A 192 -20.09 14.29 1.14
N ILE A 193 -20.14 13.72 2.33
CA ILE A 193 -21.35 13.14 2.92
C ILE A 193 -22.29 14.26 3.37
N GLN A 194 -23.52 14.25 2.86
CA GLN A 194 -24.57 15.21 3.21
C GLN A 194 -25.72 14.54 3.96
N HIS A 195 -25.92 13.23 3.74
CA HIS A 195 -26.96 12.43 4.38
C HIS A 195 -26.40 11.11 4.93
N TRP A 196 -26.95 10.61 6.03
CA TRP A 196 -26.49 9.35 6.65
C TRP A 196 -26.67 8.11 5.76
N GLN A 197 -27.51 8.22 4.73
CA GLN A 197 -27.73 7.19 3.73
C GLN A 197 -26.78 7.30 2.52
N ASP A 198 -25.92 8.30 2.46
CA ASP A 198 -24.93 8.42 1.39
C ASP A 198 -23.96 7.23 1.41
N ARG A 199 -23.44 6.88 0.24
CA ARG A 199 -22.50 5.76 0.04
C ARG A 199 -21.32 6.22 -0.83
N PRO A 200 -20.57 7.25 -0.40
CA PRO A 200 -19.44 7.71 -1.18
C PRO A 200 -18.39 6.59 -1.30
N PRO A 201 -17.51 6.64 -2.31
CA PRO A 201 -16.30 5.82 -2.31
C PRO A 201 -15.46 6.12 -1.05
N PRO A 202 -15.02 5.10 -0.30
CA PRO A 202 -14.04 5.28 0.77
C PRO A 202 -12.77 5.95 0.23
N CYS A 203 -12.19 6.86 1.00
CA CYS A 203 -10.99 7.60 0.62
C CYS A 203 -9.86 7.29 1.61
N GLY A 204 -8.85 6.52 1.18
CA GLY A 204 -7.65 6.21 1.98
C GLY A 204 -6.35 6.56 1.26
N PHE A 205 -5.25 6.55 2.00
CA PHE A 205 -3.88 6.71 1.47
C PHE A 205 -2.99 5.48 1.71
N GLY A 206 -3.51 4.51 2.47
CA GLY A 206 -2.84 3.27 2.86
C GLY A 206 -3.01 2.12 1.86
N PHE A 207 -2.58 0.94 2.27
CA PHE A 207 -2.82 -0.31 1.56
C PHE A 207 -4.27 -0.78 1.76
N VAL A 208 -4.86 -1.35 0.71
CA VAL A 208 -6.19 -2.00 0.71
C VAL A 208 -5.98 -3.49 0.96
N SER A 209 -6.68 -4.08 1.92
CA SER A 209 -6.54 -5.51 2.24
C SER A 209 -6.99 -6.42 1.08
N PRO A 210 -6.41 -7.63 0.93
CA PRO A 210 -6.68 -8.52 -0.22
C PRO A 210 -8.12 -9.00 -0.30
N HIS A 211 -8.83 -9.06 0.83
CA HIS A 211 -10.23 -9.50 0.90
C HIS A 211 -11.24 -8.36 0.68
N TRP A 212 -10.78 -7.12 0.47
CA TRP A 212 -11.65 -5.97 0.22
C TRP A 212 -11.83 -5.74 -1.27
N SER A 213 -12.96 -5.14 -1.66
CA SER A 213 -13.15 -4.66 -3.02
C SER A 213 -12.21 -3.47 -3.31
N PRO A 214 -11.60 -3.36 -4.50
CA PRO A 214 -11.77 -4.27 -5.64
C PRO A 214 -10.76 -5.44 -5.66
N ARG A 215 -9.81 -5.53 -4.71
CA ARG A 215 -8.76 -6.56 -4.74
C ARG A 215 -9.35 -7.97 -4.73
N SER A 216 -10.37 -8.22 -3.91
CA SER A 216 -11.04 -9.53 -3.85
C SER A 216 -11.64 -9.96 -5.18
N GLU A 217 -12.07 -9.02 -6.02
CA GLU A 217 -12.63 -9.29 -7.35
C GLU A 217 -11.56 -9.79 -8.34
N TYR A 218 -10.28 -9.53 -8.08
CA TYR A 218 -9.15 -10.00 -8.89
C TYR A 218 -8.62 -11.37 -8.47
N ALA A 219 -9.09 -11.93 -7.35
CA ALA A 219 -8.69 -13.25 -6.88
C ALA A 219 -9.18 -14.38 -7.80
N GLY A 220 -10.14 -14.10 -8.69
CA GLY A 220 -10.77 -15.08 -9.56
C GLY A 220 -11.85 -15.90 -8.86
N THR A 221 -12.44 -16.84 -9.60
CA THR A 221 -13.63 -17.58 -9.15
C THR A 221 -13.24 -18.92 -8.51
N TYR A 222 -13.58 -19.09 -7.23
CA TYR A 222 -13.35 -20.31 -6.45
C TYR A 222 -14.66 -21.13 -6.30
N ASP A 223 -15.13 -21.72 -7.40
CA ASP A 223 -16.36 -22.53 -7.44
C ASP A 223 -16.09 -24.06 -7.38
N GLU A 224 -17.14 -24.88 -7.51
CA GLU A 224 -17.02 -26.35 -7.54
C GLU A 224 -16.15 -26.85 -8.70
N HIS A 225 -16.14 -26.15 -9.83
CA HIS A 225 -15.28 -26.49 -10.95
C HIS A 225 -13.80 -26.27 -10.59
N TRP A 226 -13.49 -25.16 -9.93
CA TRP A 226 -12.16 -24.93 -9.39
C TRP A 226 -11.74 -26.03 -8.41
N ASP A 227 -12.59 -26.35 -7.43
CA ASP A 227 -12.27 -27.33 -6.38
C ASP A 227 -12.04 -28.74 -6.95
N THR A 228 -12.83 -29.16 -7.94
CA THR A 228 -12.76 -30.52 -8.50
C THR A 228 -11.77 -30.69 -9.67
N LYS A 229 -11.45 -29.62 -10.43
CA LYS A 229 -10.66 -29.72 -11.67
C LYS A 229 -9.40 -28.86 -11.73
N ARG A 230 -9.27 -27.82 -10.90
CA ARG A 230 -8.17 -26.83 -10.98
C ARG A 230 -7.27 -26.82 -9.76
N LYS A 231 -7.84 -27.03 -8.57
CA LYS A 231 -7.11 -27.12 -7.30
C LYS A 231 -5.91 -28.07 -7.42
N PRO A 232 -4.72 -27.70 -6.93
CA PRO A 232 -4.41 -26.56 -6.08
C PRO A 232 -4.02 -25.25 -6.81
N LEU A 233 -4.17 -25.16 -8.13
CA LEU A 233 -3.76 -23.98 -8.89
C LEU A 233 -4.73 -22.80 -8.67
N LEU A 234 -4.24 -21.57 -8.83
CA LEU A 234 -5.09 -20.38 -8.84
C LEU A 234 -6.18 -20.47 -9.93
N PRO A 235 -7.36 -19.86 -9.74
CA PRO A 235 -8.39 -19.78 -10.76
C PRO A 235 -7.85 -19.28 -12.10
N LYS A 236 -8.48 -19.70 -13.21
CA LYS A 236 -8.03 -19.31 -14.56
C LYS A 236 -8.24 -17.83 -14.86
N ASP A 237 -9.20 -17.22 -14.17
CA ASP A 237 -9.57 -15.81 -14.21
C ASP A 237 -8.86 -14.97 -13.14
N PHE A 238 -7.89 -15.55 -12.40
CA PHE A 238 -7.04 -14.77 -11.49
C PHE A 238 -6.34 -13.64 -12.26
N ASN A 239 -6.46 -12.42 -11.73
CA ASN A 239 -5.89 -11.23 -12.32
C ASN A 239 -4.77 -10.68 -11.43
N ARG A 240 -3.57 -10.47 -12.00
CA ARG A 240 -2.40 -9.96 -11.28
C ARG A 240 -2.56 -8.55 -10.72
N ALA A 241 -3.60 -7.81 -11.13
CA ALA A 241 -4.03 -6.59 -10.45
C ALA A 241 -4.33 -6.82 -8.95
N PHE A 242 -4.63 -8.06 -8.53
CA PHE A 242 -4.74 -8.49 -7.13
C PHE A 242 -3.51 -8.09 -6.28
N PHE A 243 -2.32 -8.09 -6.87
CA PHE A 243 -1.07 -7.84 -6.16
C PHE A 243 -0.77 -6.34 -5.95
N ASN A 244 -1.42 -5.45 -6.70
CA ASN A 244 -1.38 -4.02 -6.43
C ASN A 244 -2.31 -3.73 -5.24
N ALA A 245 -1.75 -3.09 -4.22
CA ALA A 245 -2.36 -2.95 -2.91
C ALA A 245 -2.60 -1.49 -2.51
N ALA A 246 -2.04 -0.50 -3.23
CA ALA A 246 -2.41 0.89 -2.97
C ALA A 246 -3.88 1.13 -3.32
N ASP A 247 -4.49 2.15 -2.69
CA ASP A 247 -5.78 2.66 -3.14
C ASP A 247 -5.75 2.98 -4.65
N SER A 248 -6.86 2.74 -5.36
CA SER A 248 -6.97 2.93 -6.81
C SER A 248 -6.47 4.28 -7.35
N GLY A 249 -6.63 5.38 -6.60
CA GLY A 249 -6.13 6.70 -6.98
C GLY A 249 -4.63 6.92 -6.74
N LEU A 250 -3.96 5.93 -6.14
CA LEU A 250 -2.54 5.91 -5.82
C LEU A 250 -1.79 4.75 -6.52
N GLN A 251 -2.40 4.16 -7.55
CA GLN A 251 -1.73 3.23 -8.46
C GLN A 251 -1.32 4.00 -9.72
N VAL A 252 -0.02 4.07 -10.00
CA VAL A 252 0.52 4.79 -11.16
C VAL A 252 0.21 4.01 -12.44
N PRO A 253 -0.25 4.66 -13.53
CA PRO A 253 -0.35 4.01 -14.84
C PRO A 253 1.04 3.63 -15.39
N GLY A 254 1.50 2.42 -15.08
CA GLY A 254 2.85 1.95 -15.37
C GLY A 254 3.76 2.04 -14.15
N TYR A 255 5.04 2.38 -14.37
CA TYR A 255 6.03 2.45 -13.28
C TYR A 255 6.70 3.82 -13.20
N LEU A 256 6.89 4.29 -11.98
CA LEU A 256 7.75 5.44 -11.69
C LEU A 256 9.20 5.14 -12.11
N GLN A 257 9.91 6.18 -12.55
CA GLN A 257 11.32 6.14 -12.95
C GLN A 257 12.26 6.32 -11.76
N GLY A 258 11.76 6.85 -10.64
CA GLY A 258 12.53 7.01 -9.41
C GLY A 258 13.16 8.39 -9.23
N ASP A 259 12.83 9.37 -10.07
CA ASP A 259 13.29 10.77 -10.03
C ASP A 259 12.13 11.78 -9.91
N GLU A 260 10.90 11.30 -9.72
CA GLU A 260 9.71 12.14 -9.69
C GLU A 260 9.66 13.09 -8.49
N GLU A 261 8.99 14.23 -8.71
CA GLU A 261 8.66 15.16 -7.64
C GLU A 261 7.55 14.58 -6.75
N VAL A 262 7.80 14.60 -5.45
CA VAL A 262 6.84 14.27 -4.39
C VAL A 262 6.45 15.54 -3.66
N ILE A 263 5.14 15.79 -3.56
CA ILE A 263 4.58 16.87 -2.75
C ILE A 263 3.54 16.30 -1.81
N ILE A 264 3.65 16.64 -0.53
CA ILE A 264 2.69 16.26 0.51
C ILE A 264 2.23 17.52 1.22
N VAL A 265 0.92 17.66 1.39
CA VAL A 265 0.30 18.79 2.09
C VAL A 265 -0.51 18.30 3.28
N ASN A 266 -0.33 18.98 4.42
CA ASN A 266 -1.05 18.76 5.68
C ASN A 266 -1.03 17.31 6.19
N ALA A 267 -0.04 16.50 5.77
CA ALA A 267 0.13 15.12 6.19
C ALA A 267 1.44 14.90 6.98
N SER A 268 2.06 15.96 7.50
CA SER A 268 3.29 15.89 8.27
C SER A 268 3.29 16.99 9.32
N GLU A 269 3.85 16.71 10.49
CA GLU A 269 4.09 17.71 11.53
C GLU A 269 5.04 18.84 11.07
N ARG A 270 5.85 18.59 10.04
CA ARG A 270 6.75 19.57 9.43
C ARG A 270 6.04 20.46 8.39
N GLY A 271 4.73 20.33 8.25
CA GLY A 271 3.93 21.06 7.27
C GLY A 271 4.08 20.49 5.86
N ARG A 272 4.17 21.36 4.86
CA ARG A 272 4.28 20.96 3.46
C ARG A 272 5.66 20.36 3.19
N LEU A 273 5.69 19.13 2.71
CA LEU A 273 6.90 18.48 2.23
C LEU A 273 6.94 18.54 0.69
N ALA A 274 8.10 18.87 0.13
CA ALA A 274 8.36 18.72 -1.29
C ALA A 274 9.80 18.25 -1.52
N PHE A 275 10.00 17.14 -2.23
CA PHE A 275 11.33 16.59 -2.54
C PHE A 275 11.29 15.78 -3.85
N GLN A 276 12.46 15.53 -4.44
CA GLN A 276 12.60 14.58 -5.55
C GLN A 276 12.87 13.19 -5.01
N LEU A 277 12.34 12.16 -5.67
CA LEU A 277 12.84 10.80 -5.46
C LEU A 277 14.35 10.73 -5.77
N PRO A 278 15.10 9.74 -5.23
CA PRO A 278 16.56 9.72 -5.24
C PRO A 278 17.23 9.66 -6.63
N GLY A 279 16.49 9.48 -7.72
CA GLY A 279 17.01 9.38 -9.08
C GLY A 279 17.88 8.14 -9.31
N LEU A 280 17.65 7.08 -8.54
CA LEU A 280 18.39 5.83 -8.71
C LEU A 280 18.00 5.14 -10.02
N PRO A 281 18.96 4.78 -10.88
CA PRO A 281 18.69 3.88 -11.99
C PRO A 281 18.08 2.58 -11.48
N ALA A 282 17.16 2.00 -12.25
CA ALA A 282 16.56 0.71 -11.90
C ALA A 282 17.65 -0.34 -11.65
N PRO A 283 17.67 -0.99 -10.46
CA PRO A 283 18.59 -2.09 -10.17
C PRO A 283 18.45 -3.20 -11.20
N VAL A 284 19.56 -3.89 -11.43
CA VAL A 284 19.62 -5.04 -12.32
C VAL A 284 20.06 -6.25 -11.50
N PHE A 285 19.33 -7.35 -11.66
CA PHE A 285 19.64 -8.63 -11.06
C PHE A 285 20.32 -9.53 -12.09
N GLN A 286 21.56 -9.90 -11.83
CA GLN A 286 22.33 -10.85 -12.62
C GLN A 286 22.23 -12.22 -11.94
N MET A 287 21.50 -13.14 -12.55
CA MET A 287 21.17 -14.45 -12.00
C MET A 287 21.96 -15.52 -12.74
N LYS A 288 22.79 -16.26 -12.02
CA LYS A 288 23.53 -17.41 -12.57
C LYS A 288 22.79 -18.69 -12.27
N PHE A 289 22.70 -19.55 -13.27
CA PHE A 289 22.01 -20.82 -13.16
C PHE A 289 22.97 -21.98 -13.34
N HIS A 290 22.67 -23.11 -12.71
CA HIS A 290 23.51 -24.30 -12.81
C HIS A 290 23.45 -24.94 -14.20
N PHE A 291 22.29 -24.90 -14.85
CA PHE A 291 22.06 -25.70 -16.05
C PHE A 291 21.55 -24.91 -17.26
N ARG A 292 21.62 -23.58 -17.22
CA ARG A 292 21.27 -22.69 -18.34
C ARG A 292 22.12 -21.42 -18.31
N ASP A 293 21.98 -20.62 -19.37
CA ASP A 293 22.64 -19.31 -19.45
C ASP A 293 22.16 -18.36 -18.35
N ASP A 294 23.08 -17.50 -17.92
CA ASP A 294 22.85 -16.41 -16.99
C ASP A 294 21.75 -15.47 -17.51
N VAL A 295 20.92 -14.98 -16.59
CA VAL A 295 19.84 -14.05 -16.90
C VAL A 295 20.14 -12.70 -16.27
N VAL A 296 19.95 -11.63 -17.04
CA VAL A 296 19.96 -10.26 -16.54
C VAL A 296 18.53 -9.76 -16.51
N ALA A 297 17.97 -9.60 -15.31
CA ALA A 297 16.61 -9.14 -15.12
C ALA A 297 16.59 -7.65 -14.78
N GLY A 298 15.92 -6.86 -15.62
CA GLY A 298 15.55 -5.48 -15.29
C GLY A 298 14.43 -5.47 -14.26
N THR A 299 14.41 -4.43 -13.43
CA THR A 299 13.43 -4.27 -12.36
C THR A 299 12.52 -3.09 -12.61
N ASN A 300 11.35 -3.12 -11.98
CA ASN A 300 10.42 -2.00 -11.98
C ASN A 300 10.29 -1.47 -10.55
N LEU A 301 10.31 -0.14 -10.40
CA LEU A 301 9.96 0.53 -9.14
C LEU A 301 8.46 0.36 -8.92
N ASP A 302 8.06 -0.62 -8.12
CA ASP A 302 6.67 -1.05 -8.06
C ASP A 302 5.94 -0.65 -6.78
N THR A 303 6.68 -0.11 -5.80
CA THR A 303 6.10 0.40 -4.56
C THR A 303 6.92 1.58 -4.05
N VAL A 304 6.26 2.68 -3.74
CA VAL A 304 6.82 3.85 -3.04
C VAL A 304 5.95 4.14 -1.83
N ILE A 305 6.55 4.09 -0.64
CA ILE A 305 5.88 4.41 0.62
C ILE A 305 6.52 5.67 1.18
N VAL A 306 5.71 6.69 1.44
CA VAL A 306 6.12 7.86 2.20
C VAL A 306 5.51 7.75 3.58
N ASN A 307 6.34 7.46 4.57
CA ASN A 307 5.95 7.43 5.98
C ASN A 307 6.40 8.74 6.63
N THR A 308 5.44 9.63 6.86
CA THR A 308 5.69 10.95 7.45
C THR A 308 5.78 10.94 8.96
N ASP A 309 5.34 9.87 9.61
CA ASP A 309 5.46 9.71 11.07
C ASP A 309 6.89 9.30 11.44
N ASP A 310 7.46 8.33 10.71
CA ASP A 310 8.83 7.86 10.89
C ASP A 310 9.84 8.68 10.05
N HIS A 311 9.36 9.64 9.26
CA HIS A 311 10.15 10.46 8.33
C HIS A 311 10.99 9.61 7.36
N GLN A 312 10.38 8.60 6.74
CA GLN A 312 11.03 7.67 5.83
C GLN A 312 10.36 7.61 4.46
N LEU A 313 11.20 7.48 3.44
CA LEU A 313 10.82 7.06 2.09
C LEU A 313 11.31 5.63 1.89
N ILE A 314 10.41 4.73 1.50
CA ILE A 314 10.73 3.32 1.22
C ILE A 314 10.36 3.00 -0.23
N MET A 315 11.29 2.39 -0.95
CA MET A 315 11.15 2.09 -2.38
C MET A 315 11.47 0.63 -2.65
N PHE A 316 10.65 0.00 -3.50
CA PHE A 316 10.82 -1.40 -3.89
C PHE A 316 11.02 -1.53 -5.39
N TRP A 317 12.10 -2.22 -5.77
CA TRP A 317 12.31 -2.69 -7.13
C TRP A 317 12.11 -4.19 -7.18
N ARG A 318 11.26 -4.65 -8.09
CA ARG A 318 10.90 -6.06 -8.24
C ARG A 318 11.12 -6.54 -9.67
N ALA A 319 11.56 -7.79 -9.81
CA ALA A 319 11.48 -8.53 -11.07
C ALA A 319 11.00 -9.96 -10.82
N LEU A 320 10.30 -10.51 -11.81
CA LEU A 320 9.83 -11.89 -11.83
C LEU A 320 10.62 -12.68 -12.87
N VAL A 321 11.36 -13.70 -12.43
CA VAL A 321 12.28 -14.44 -13.30
C VAL A 321 11.90 -15.92 -13.36
N PRO A 322 11.52 -16.46 -14.54
CA PRO A 322 11.20 -17.87 -14.69
C PRO A 322 12.39 -18.81 -14.52
N THR A 323 12.19 -19.89 -13.76
CA THR A 323 13.17 -20.95 -13.51
C THR A 323 12.62 -22.31 -13.93
N PRO A 324 12.58 -22.60 -15.24
CA PRO A 324 11.86 -23.76 -15.77
C PRO A 324 12.41 -25.12 -15.31
N ARG A 325 13.63 -25.17 -14.75
CA ARG A 325 14.23 -26.38 -14.16
C ARG A 325 14.04 -26.49 -12.64
N GLY A 326 13.21 -25.62 -12.05
CA GLY A 326 12.94 -25.59 -10.61
C GLY A 326 13.75 -24.53 -9.87
N HIS A 327 13.38 -24.28 -8.62
CA HIS A 327 14.01 -23.26 -7.78
C HIS A 327 15.50 -23.53 -7.50
N LEU A 328 15.89 -24.81 -7.44
CA LEU A 328 17.28 -25.21 -7.16
C LEU A 328 18.26 -24.95 -8.32
N ASP A 329 17.78 -24.50 -9.49
CA ASP A 329 18.65 -24.15 -10.61
C ASP A 329 19.36 -22.80 -10.40
N LEU A 330 18.81 -21.90 -9.57
CA LEU A 330 19.44 -20.62 -9.28
C LEU A 330 20.64 -20.83 -8.34
N ALA A 331 21.83 -20.58 -8.87
CA ALA A 331 23.09 -20.75 -8.15
C ALA A 331 23.47 -19.47 -7.40
N GLU A 332 23.39 -18.33 -8.07
CA GLU A 332 23.91 -17.05 -7.57
C GLU A 332 23.04 -15.88 -8.04
N LEU A 333 22.82 -14.91 -7.15
CA LEU A 333 22.17 -13.64 -7.44
C LEU A 333 23.15 -12.50 -7.17
N ASN A 334 23.53 -11.78 -8.22
CA ASN A 334 24.33 -10.57 -8.13
C ASN A 334 23.44 -9.34 -8.33
N ILE A 335 23.54 -8.38 -7.44
CA ILE A 335 22.69 -7.18 -7.46
C ILE A 335 23.55 -5.94 -7.71
N LYS A 336 23.19 -5.16 -8.72
CA LYS A 336 23.92 -3.94 -9.10
C LYS A 336 22.95 -2.83 -9.51
N ILE A 337 23.35 -1.60 -9.26
CA ILE A 337 22.69 -0.41 -9.80
C ILE A 337 23.57 0.13 -10.92
N PRO A 338 23.08 0.17 -12.18
CA PRO A 338 23.88 0.67 -13.30
C PRO A 338 24.38 2.09 -13.04
N GLY A 339 25.67 2.33 -13.29
CA GLY A 339 26.27 3.67 -13.16
C GLY A 339 26.48 4.18 -11.73
N ALA A 340 25.95 3.50 -10.71
CA ALA A 340 26.27 3.80 -9.31
C ALA A 340 27.54 3.04 -8.91
N GLN A 341 28.60 3.76 -8.53
CA GLN A 341 29.67 3.13 -7.75
C GLN A 341 29.04 2.65 -6.45
N VAL A 342 29.35 1.40 -6.07
CA VAL A 342 28.90 0.71 -4.84
C VAL A 342 28.57 1.75 -3.77
N LEU A 343 27.28 1.97 -3.50
CA LEU A 343 26.82 2.93 -2.50
C LEU A 343 27.19 2.36 -1.13
N GLN A 344 28.48 2.39 -0.77
CA GLN A 344 28.92 1.89 0.52
C GLN A 344 28.29 2.79 1.59
N PRO A 345 27.61 2.22 2.59
CA PRO A 345 27.19 3.00 3.73
C PRO A 345 28.44 3.64 4.34
N LYS A 346 28.40 4.95 4.61
CA LYS A 346 29.49 5.62 5.33
C LYS A 346 29.68 4.90 6.65
N LYS A 347 30.82 4.22 6.82
CA LYS A 347 31.18 3.61 8.12
C LYS A 347 31.04 4.67 9.20
N LYS A 348 30.28 4.37 10.26
CA LYS A 348 30.28 5.12 11.51
C LYS A 348 31.76 5.34 11.90
N ALA A 349 32.16 6.60 12.07
CA ALA A 349 33.41 6.91 12.73
C ALA A 349 33.27 6.38 14.17
N SER A 350 34.12 5.40 14.49
CA SER A 350 34.24 4.72 15.77
C SER A 350 34.53 5.67 16.92
#